data_AF-A0A8C5C214-F1
#
_entry.id   AF-A0A8C5C214-F1
#
_cell.length_a   1.000
_cell.length_b   1.000
_cell.length_c   1.000
_cell.angle_alpha   90.00
_cell.angle_beta   90.00
_cell.angle_gamma   90.00
#
_symmetry.space_group_name_H-M   'P 1'
#
loop_
_entity.id
_entity.type
_entity.pdbx_description
1 polymer ?
#
loop_
_entity_poly.entity_id
_entity_poly.type
_entity_poly.pdbx_seq_one_letter_code
_entity_poly.pdbx_strand_id
1 'polypeptide(L)'
;SQFLTCSIYCVQRLNGCHLSERCCEALASVLSSNSSSLRELDLSTNDLQDSGVKLLSAGLGSPHCTLETLRLSGCLVTQEGCASLASALSSNPSHLRELDLSYNHPGDSGAALLSAGLEDPRWRLDTLRYGEDSSPLRDKVSYQDSSCC
;
A
#
# COMPACT_ATOMS: atom_id res chain seq x y z
N SER A 1 -17.56 -29.07 6.69
CA SER A 1 -17.81 -27.84 5.90
C SER A 1 -17.80 -26.64 6.83
N GLN A 2 -16.60 -26.13 7.13
CA GLN A 2 -16.34 -25.04 8.10
C GLN A 2 -15.61 -23.85 7.44
N PHE A 3 -15.61 -23.78 6.10
CA PHE A 3 -14.90 -22.75 5.35
C PHE A 3 -15.75 -21.48 5.08
N LEU A 4 -16.93 -21.32 5.71
CA LEU A 4 -17.90 -20.28 5.33
C LEU A 4 -18.37 -19.32 6.44
N THR A 5 -17.77 -19.30 7.64
CA THR A 5 -18.25 -18.40 8.72
C THR A 5 -17.24 -17.38 9.23
N CYS A 6 -16.30 -16.93 8.39
CA CYS A 6 -15.55 -15.70 8.67
C CYS A 6 -15.62 -14.69 7.52
N SER A 7 -16.82 -14.48 6.98
CA SER A 7 -17.21 -13.14 6.56
C SER A 7 -17.86 -12.52 7.78
N ILE A 8 -17.37 -11.38 8.30
CA ILE A 8 -18.24 -10.28 8.76
C ILE A 8 -17.48 -9.01 9.23
N TYR A 9 -16.22 -9.02 9.68
CA TYR A 9 -15.43 -7.78 9.90
C TYR A 9 -13.92 -8.07 9.89
N CYS A 10 -13.27 -8.16 8.73
CA CYS A 10 -11.82 -8.35 8.73
C CYS A 10 -11.10 -7.02 8.47
N VAL A 11 -10.93 -6.23 9.52
CA VAL A 11 -9.73 -5.41 9.65
C VAL A 11 -8.61 -6.39 10.00
N GLN A 12 -7.98 -6.99 8.98
CA GLN A 12 -6.92 -7.97 9.19
C GLN A 12 -5.63 -7.19 9.54
N ARG A 13 -5.34 -7.03 10.83
CA ARG A 13 -4.04 -6.51 11.30
C ARG A 13 -3.09 -7.68 11.50
N LEU A 14 -1.99 -7.71 10.74
CA LEU A 14 -0.89 -8.67 10.88
C LEU A 14 0.39 -7.97 11.34
N ASN A 15 0.26 -6.90 12.14
CA ASN A 15 1.38 -6.10 12.63
C ASN A 15 2.38 -6.95 13.45
N GLY A 16 3.68 -6.83 13.17
CA GLY A 16 4.75 -7.48 13.95
C GLY A 16 4.84 -9.01 13.83
N CYS A 17 4.27 -9.59 12.78
CA CYS A 17 4.44 -10.99 12.42
C CYS A 17 5.68 -11.16 11.49
N HIS A 18 6.52 -12.19 11.71
CA HIS A 18 7.52 -12.58 10.70
C HIS A 18 6.83 -13.16 9.46
N LEU A 19 6.23 -12.28 8.64
CA LEU A 19 5.52 -12.64 7.42
C LEU A 19 6.53 -13.16 6.40
N SER A 20 6.45 -14.46 6.10
CA SER A 20 7.21 -15.06 5.00
C SER A 20 6.66 -14.61 3.64
N GLU A 21 7.44 -14.77 2.56
CA GLU A 21 6.95 -14.56 1.19
C GLU A 21 5.64 -15.30 0.90
N ARG A 22 5.49 -16.53 1.41
CA ARG A 22 4.25 -17.32 1.26
C ARG A 22 3.02 -16.66 1.89
N CYS A 23 3.22 -15.88 2.95
CA CYS A 23 2.14 -15.09 3.54
C CYS A 23 1.73 -13.95 2.60
N CYS A 24 2.69 -13.30 1.94
CA CYS A 24 2.42 -12.26 0.95
C CYS A 24 1.73 -12.83 -0.29
N GLU A 25 2.09 -14.03 -0.75
CA GLU A 25 1.37 -14.74 -1.82
C GLU A 25 -0.08 -15.05 -1.44
N ALA A 26 -0.30 -15.55 -0.22
CA ALA A 26 -1.65 -15.82 0.27
C ALA A 26 -2.49 -14.54 0.36
N LEU A 27 -1.92 -13.45 0.86
CA LEU A 27 -2.58 -12.14 0.92
C LEU A 27 -2.86 -11.60 -0.48
N ALA A 28 -1.92 -11.71 -1.43
CA ALA A 28 -2.13 -11.32 -2.82
C ALA A 28 -3.28 -12.11 -3.45
N SER A 29 -3.36 -13.42 -3.20
CA SER A 29 -4.47 -14.27 -3.64
C SER A 29 -5.81 -13.78 -3.06
N VAL A 30 -5.86 -13.46 -1.77
CA VAL A 30 -7.05 -12.88 -1.12
C VAL A 30 -7.41 -11.53 -1.73
N LEU A 31 -6.45 -10.63 -1.97
CA LEU A 31 -6.70 -9.33 -2.61
C LEU A 31 -7.22 -9.47 -4.03
N SER A 32 -6.78 -10.50 -4.76
CA SER A 32 -7.20 -10.75 -6.14
C SER A 32 -8.53 -11.47 -6.28
N SER A 33 -9.06 -12.06 -5.20
CA SER A 33 -10.25 -12.90 -5.22
C SER A 33 -11.55 -12.09 -5.33
N ASN A 34 -12.43 -12.51 -6.23
CA ASN A 34 -13.74 -11.89 -6.49
C ASN A 34 -14.70 -11.97 -5.29
N SER A 35 -14.43 -12.88 -4.34
CA SER A 35 -15.19 -13.01 -3.09
C SER A 35 -14.61 -12.20 -1.93
N SER A 36 -13.50 -11.50 -2.16
CA SER A 36 -12.84 -10.72 -1.12
C SER A 36 -13.64 -9.48 -0.77
N SER A 37 -13.87 -9.30 0.53
CA SER A 37 -14.50 -8.11 1.12
C SER A 37 -13.51 -7.31 1.96
N LEU A 38 -12.21 -7.56 1.79
CA LEU A 38 -11.16 -6.92 2.57
C LEU A 38 -11.05 -5.44 2.20
N ARG A 39 -11.38 -4.55 3.14
CA ARG A 39 -11.29 -3.09 2.98
C ARG A 39 -10.06 -2.49 3.61
N GLU A 40 -9.55 -3.08 4.67
CA GLU A 40 -8.40 -2.57 5.42
C GLU A 40 -7.39 -3.67 5.67
N LEU A 41 -6.13 -3.39 5.35
CA LEU A 41 -5.02 -4.28 5.56
C LEU A 41 -3.87 -3.50 6.22
N ASP A 42 -3.51 -3.91 7.42
CA ASP A 42 -2.39 -3.33 8.16
C ASP A 42 -1.30 -4.39 8.35
N LEU A 43 -0.19 -4.18 7.66
CA LEU A 43 1.01 -5.00 7.71
C LEU A 43 2.19 -4.20 8.26
N SER A 44 1.95 -3.10 8.97
CA SER A 44 3.01 -2.28 9.52
C SER A 44 3.95 -3.10 10.43
N THR A 45 5.20 -2.66 10.55
CA THR A 45 6.27 -3.26 11.37
C THR A 45 6.55 -4.73 11.05
N ASN A 46 6.36 -5.12 9.79
CA ASN A 46 6.76 -6.43 9.26
C ASN A 46 7.88 -6.26 8.23
N ASP A 47 8.89 -7.12 8.28
CA ASP A 47 10.00 -7.11 7.32
C ASP A 47 9.58 -7.68 5.96
N LEU A 48 8.73 -6.94 5.25
CA LEU A 48 8.20 -7.33 3.94
C LEU A 48 9.22 -7.09 2.82
N GLN A 49 9.99 -6.01 2.93
CA GLN A 49 10.91 -5.54 1.90
C GLN A 49 10.21 -5.32 0.54
N ASP A 50 10.99 -5.06 -0.50
CA ASP A 50 10.43 -4.85 -1.84
C ASP A 50 9.83 -6.13 -2.44
N SER A 51 10.34 -7.31 -2.08
CA SER A 51 9.83 -8.60 -2.57
C SER A 51 8.40 -8.87 -2.07
N GLY A 52 8.13 -8.68 -0.78
CA GLY A 52 6.80 -8.82 -0.20
C GLY A 52 5.82 -7.78 -0.78
N VAL A 53 6.24 -6.53 -0.94
CA VAL A 53 5.43 -5.48 -1.55
C VAL A 53 5.12 -5.77 -3.01
N LYS A 54 6.06 -6.33 -3.77
CA LYS A 54 5.85 -6.73 -5.17
C LYS A 54 4.76 -7.80 -5.30
N LEU A 55 4.76 -8.79 -4.39
CA LEU A 55 3.71 -9.81 -4.34
C LEU A 55 2.34 -9.18 -4.01
N LEU A 56 2.28 -8.32 -3.00
CA LEU A 56 1.05 -7.60 -2.65
C LEU A 56 0.54 -6.72 -3.81
N SER A 57 1.45 -6.06 -4.52
CA SER A 57 1.16 -5.21 -5.68
C SER A 57 0.48 -5.99 -6.80
N ALA A 58 0.86 -7.26 -7.01
CA ALA A 58 0.18 -8.13 -7.97
C ALA A 58 -1.30 -8.36 -7.59
N GLY A 59 -1.60 -8.50 -6.30
CA GLY A 59 -2.98 -8.60 -5.80
C GLY A 59 -3.75 -7.29 -5.90
N LEU A 60 -3.12 -6.16 -5.55
CA LEU A 60 -3.71 -4.81 -5.65
C LEU A 60 -4.05 -4.43 -7.09
N GLY A 61 -3.26 -4.89 -8.06
CA GLY A 61 -3.51 -4.68 -9.48
C GLY A 61 -4.71 -5.45 -10.02
N SER A 62 -5.36 -6.32 -9.24
CA SER A 62 -6.55 -7.05 -9.68
C SER A 62 -7.77 -6.11 -9.76
N PRO A 63 -8.60 -6.20 -10.82
CA PRO A 63 -9.86 -5.46 -10.90
C PRO A 63 -10.88 -5.88 -9.83
N HIS A 64 -10.63 -6.99 -9.14
CA HIS A 64 -11.47 -7.49 -8.06
C HIS A 64 -11.02 -7.01 -6.67
N CYS A 65 -9.89 -6.29 -6.58
CA CYS A 65 -9.40 -5.79 -5.32
C CYS A 65 -10.31 -4.68 -4.79
N THR A 66 -10.88 -4.87 -3.60
CA THR A 66 -11.76 -3.90 -2.94
C THR A 66 -11.10 -3.15 -1.80
N LEU A 67 -9.77 -3.27 -1.67
CA LEU A 67 -9.01 -2.66 -0.57
C LEU A 67 -9.05 -1.13 -0.65
N GLU A 68 -9.39 -0.51 0.48
CA GLU A 68 -9.51 0.95 0.64
C GLU A 68 -8.35 1.51 1.47
N THR A 69 -7.81 0.73 2.41
CA THR A 69 -6.70 1.15 3.27
C THR A 69 -5.60 0.11 3.29
N LEU A 70 -4.37 0.55 3.01
CA LEU A 70 -3.16 -0.25 3.09
C LEU A 70 -2.12 0.46 3.96
N ARG A 71 -1.70 -0.20 5.04
CA ARG A 71 -0.64 0.31 5.92
C ARG A 71 0.55 -0.64 5.87
N LEU A 72 1.70 -0.12 5.44
CA LEU A 72 2.99 -0.80 5.35
C LEU A 72 4.06 0.00 6.11
N SER A 73 3.67 0.68 7.18
CA SER A 73 4.60 1.54 7.92
C SER A 73 5.72 0.71 8.54
N GLY A 74 6.99 1.07 8.35
CA GLY A 74 8.11 0.33 8.94
C GLY A 74 8.30 -1.07 8.34
N CYS A 75 8.16 -1.20 7.02
CA CYS A 75 8.25 -2.48 6.30
C CYS A 75 9.52 -2.67 5.45
N LEU A 76 10.51 -1.79 5.62
CA LEU A 76 11.75 -1.75 4.84
C LEU A 76 11.51 -1.61 3.32
N VAL A 77 10.44 -0.91 2.94
CA VAL A 77 10.11 -0.63 1.54
C VAL A 77 11.06 0.41 0.98
N THR A 78 11.61 0.16 -0.20
CA THR A 78 12.48 1.09 -0.92
C THR A 78 11.78 1.70 -2.14
N GLN A 79 12.52 2.43 -2.97
CA GLN A 79 12.04 2.92 -4.26
C GLN A 79 11.50 1.81 -5.18
N GLU A 80 12.02 0.58 -5.09
CA GLU A 80 11.57 -0.54 -5.94
C GLU A 80 10.17 -1.03 -5.56
N GLY A 81 9.89 -1.16 -4.26
CA GLY A 81 8.56 -1.46 -3.76
C GLY A 81 7.57 -0.34 -4.08
N CYS A 82 8.00 0.92 -3.99
CA CYS A 82 7.17 2.07 -4.38
C CYS A 82 6.80 2.04 -5.87
N ALA A 83 7.76 1.71 -6.75
CA ALA A 83 7.48 1.55 -8.18
C ALA A 83 6.48 0.42 -8.45
N SER A 84 6.58 -0.69 -7.70
CA SER A 84 5.62 -1.81 -7.79
C SER A 84 4.21 -1.39 -7.39
N LEU A 85 4.07 -0.65 -6.27
CA LEU A 85 2.80 -0.10 -5.81
C LEU A 85 2.20 0.89 -6.82
N ALA A 86 3.01 1.82 -7.32
CA ALA A 86 2.57 2.81 -8.30
C ALA A 86 2.07 2.17 -9.59
N SER A 87 2.77 1.13 -10.07
CA SER A 87 2.35 0.34 -11.23
C SER A 87 1.01 -0.35 -10.98
N ALA A 88 0.83 -0.98 -9.82
CA ALA A 88 -0.43 -1.63 -9.47
C ALA A 88 -1.60 -0.64 -9.41
N LEU A 89 -1.43 0.51 -8.75
CA LEU A 89 -2.45 1.55 -8.65
C LEU A 89 -2.78 2.22 -9.99
N SER A 90 -1.84 2.19 -10.93
CA SER A 90 -2.03 2.72 -12.29
C SER A 90 -2.62 1.69 -13.26
N SER A 91 -2.60 0.40 -12.92
CA SER A 91 -3.05 -0.67 -13.83
C SER A 91 -4.57 -0.76 -13.92
N ASN A 92 -5.27 -0.51 -12.81
CA ASN A 92 -6.73 -0.55 -12.73
C ASN A 92 -7.21 0.58 -11.80
N PRO A 93 -8.46 1.08 -11.96
CA PRO A 93 -9.03 2.06 -11.04
C PRO A 93 -9.06 1.45 -9.64
N SER A 94 -8.09 1.81 -8.81
CA SER A 94 -7.96 1.26 -7.48
C SER A 94 -9.07 1.80 -6.58
N HIS A 95 -9.55 0.96 -5.67
CA HIS A 95 -10.42 1.39 -4.57
C HIS A 95 -9.63 2.03 -3.41
N LEU A 96 -8.30 1.99 -3.47
CA LEU A 96 -7.43 2.45 -2.40
C LEU A 96 -7.56 3.96 -2.17
N ARG A 97 -7.89 4.32 -0.94
CA ARG A 97 -8.08 5.68 -0.43
C ARG A 97 -6.95 6.11 0.50
N GLU A 98 -6.39 5.17 1.27
CA GLU A 98 -5.28 5.43 2.19
C GLU A 98 -4.12 4.47 1.93
N LEU A 99 -2.92 5.04 1.72
CA LEU A 99 -1.66 4.32 1.64
C LEU A 99 -0.69 4.93 2.64
N ASP A 100 -0.29 4.12 3.62
CA ASP A 100 0.70 4.50 4.64
C ASP A 100 2.01 3.75 4.41
N LEU A 101 3.04 4.49 4.01
CA LEU A 101 4.42 4.05 3.84
C LEU A 101 5.35 4.76 4.83
N SER A 102 4.85 5.30 5.94
CA SER A 102 5.68 5.97 6.96
C SER A 102 6.79 5.04 7.48
N TYR A 103 7.89 5.60 7.96
CA TYR A 103 9.04 4.81 8.46
C TYR A 103 9.60 3.80 7.43
N ASN A 104 9.51 4.08 6.14
CA ASN A 104 10.18 3.35 5.06
C ASN A 104 11.21 4.25 4.34
N HIS A 105 11.85 3.71 3.31
CA HIS A 105 12.94 4.35 2.58
C HIS A 105 12.60 4.53 1.09
N PRO A 106 11.47 5.20 0.74
CA PRO A 106 11.02 5.31 -0.65
C PRO A 106 12.03 5.98 -1.59
N GLY A 107 12.98 6.75 -1.04
CA GLY A 107 13.94 7.56 -1.81
C GLY A 107 13.25 8.64 -2.64
N ASP A 108 14.03 9.54 -3.22
CA ASP A 108 13.50 10.65 -4.02
C ASP A 108 12.72 10.12 -5.24
N SER A 109 13.24 9.07 -5.88
CA SER A 109 12.61 8.43 -7.03
C SER A 109 11.26 7.79 -6.69
N GLY A 110 11.17 7.04 -5.59
CA GLY A 110 9.91 6.41 -5.18
C GLY A 110 8.88 7.44 -4.70
N ALA A 111 9.32 8.45 -3.95
CA ALA A 111 8.46 9.56 -3.53
C ALA A 111 7.92 10.34 -4.73
N ALA A 112 8.75 10.63 -5.74
CA ALA A 112 8.34 11.28 -6.98
C ALA A 112 7.32 10.43 -7.76
N LEU A 113 7.53 9.11 -7.86
CA LEU A 113 6.60 8.20 -8.53
C LEU A 113 5.23 8.18 -7.86
N LEU A 114 5.19 8.05 -6.53
CA LEU A 114 3.93 8.04 -5.79
C LEU A 114 3.22 9.39 -5.85
N SER A 115 3.98 10.50 -5.81
CA SER A 115 3.42 11.85 -5.92
C SER A 115 2.87 12.13 -7.31
N ALA A 116 3.55 11.69 -8.38
CA ALA A 116 3.04 11.78 -9.75
C ALA A 116 1.75 10.94 -9.93
N GLY A 117 1.64 9.81 -9.21
CA GLY A 117 0.42 9.02 -9.19
C GLY A 117 -0.80 9.78 -8.62
N LEU A 118 -0.61 10.68 -7.66
CA LEU A 118 -1.69 11.52 -7.12
C LEU A 118 -2.24 12.52 -8.15
N GLU A 119 -1.47 12.85 -9.19
CA GLU A 119 -1.92 13.68 -10.31
C GLU A 119 -2.71 12.88 -11.35
N ASP A 120 -2.63 11.54 -11.33
CA ASP A 120 -3.39 10.67 -12.24
C ASP A 120 -4.85 10.56 -11.75
N PRO A 121 -5.85 10.97 -12.56
CA PRO A 121 -7.26 10.90 -12.17
C PRO A 121 -7.79 9.48 -11.96
N ARG A 122 -7.03 8.45 -12.36
CA ARG A 122 -7.36 7.04 -12.10
C ARG A 122 -7.04 6.63 -10.67
N TRP A 123 -6.14 7.34 -9.99
CA TRP A 123 -5.87 7.12 -8.58
C TRP A 123 -7.00 7.74 -7.75
N ARG A 124 -7.51 6.97 -6.80
CA ARG A 124 -8.57 7.42 -5.86
C ARG A 124 -8.03 7.71 -4.47
N LEU A 125 -6.71 7.84 -4.37
CA LEU A 125 -6.00 7.97 -3.12
C LEU A 125 -6.28 9.34 -2.50
N ASP A 126 -6.90 9.35 -1.33
CA ASP A 126 -7.21 10.57 -0.58
C ASP A 126 -6.05 10.93 0.36
N THR A 127 -5.36 9.91 0.89
CA THR A 127 -4.27 10.03 1.84
C THR A 127 -3.08 9.19 1.42
N LEU A 128 -1.93 9.84 1.23
CA LEU A 128 -0.63 9.20 1.11
C LEU A 128 0.25 9.70 2.27
N ARG A 129 0.89 8.77 2.99
CA ARG A 129 1.90 9.09 4.00
C ARG A 129 3.21 8.39 3.65
N TYR A 130 4.31 9.14 3.62
CA TYR A 130 5.67 8.61 3.54
C TYR A 130 6.63 9.54 4.29
N GLY A 131 7.71 8.99 4.85
CA GLY A 131 8.69 9.71 5.69
C GLY A 131 8.60 9.41 7.18
N GLU A 132 9.46 10.04 7.99
CA GLU A 132 9.49 9.90 9.46
C GLU A 132 8.41 10.76 10.16
N ASP A 133 7.81 11.72 9.45
CA ASP A 133 6.84 12.67 10.01
C ASP A 133 5.45 12.43 9.39
N SER A 134 4.54 11.84 10.17
CA SER A 134 3.26 11.20 9.78
C SER A 134 2.15 12.16 9.29
N SER A 135 2.50 13.38 8.90
CA SER A 135 1.56 14.36 8.34
C SER A 135 1.06 13.96 6.92
N PRO A 136 -0.25 14.00 6.64
CA PRO A 136 -0.80 13.73 5.30
C PRO A 136 -0.30 14.72 4.24
N LEU A 137 0.07 14.23 3.04
CA LEU A 137 0.54 15.08 1.94
C LEU A 137 -0.49 16.10 1.41
N ARG A 138 -1.79 15.89 1.65
CA ARG A 138 -2.82 16.87 1.26
C ARG A 138 -2.62 18.25 1.90
N ASP A 139 -1.96 18.31 3.06
CA ASP A 139 -1.63 19.57 3.72
C ASP A 139 -0.27 20.14 3.29
N LYS A 140 0.55 19.37 2.55
CA LYS A 140 1.90 19.75 2.11
C LYS A 140 1.99 20.27 0.66
N VAL A 141 0.88 20.37 -0.08
CA VAL A 141 0.81 21.09 -1.39
C VAL A 141 0.91 22.63 -1.21
N SER A 142 1.64 23.08 -0.20
CA SER A 142 1.98 24.48 0.05
C SER A 142 3.45 24.71 0.43
N TYR A 143 4.29 23.67 0.47
CA TYR A 143 5.73 23.82 0.66
C TYR A 143 6.51 23.50 -0.61
N GLN A 144 6.33 24.35 -1.62
CA GLN A 144 7.46 24.76 -2.46
C GLN A 144 7.92 26.10 -1.90
N ASP A 145 9.01 26.12 -1.13
CA ASP A 145 10.18 26.92 -1.49
C ASP A 145 11.34 26.68 -0.51
N SER A 146 12.56 26.81 -1.03
CA SER A 146 13.84 26.98 -0.31
C SER A 146 14.30 25.81 0.59
N SER A 147 15.42 25.13 0.35
CA SER A 147 16.72 25.69 -0.01
C SER A 147 17.61 24.58 -0.54
N CYS A 148 18.22 24.84 -1.68
CA CYS A 148 19.48 24.25 -2.09
C CYS A 148 20.54 24.60 -1.02
N CYS A 149 21.33 23.62 -0.60
CA CYS A 149 22.66 23.82 0.00
C CYS A 149 23.66 23.02 -0.82
#